data_AF-A0A654CRF8-F1
#
_entry.id   AF-A0A654CRF8-F1
#
_cell.length_a   1.000
_cell.length_b   1.000
_cell.length_c   1.000
_cell.angle_alpha   90.00
_cell.angle_beta   90.00
_cell.angle_gamma   90.00
#
_symmetry.space_group_name_H-M   'P 1'
#
loop_
_entity.id
_entity.type
_entity.pdbx_description
1 polymer ?
#
loop_
_entity_poly.entity_id
_entity_poly.type
_entity_poly.pdbx_seq_one_letter_code
_entity_poly.pdbx_strand_id
1 'polypeptide(L)' 'MAKKTIPDIVLDDALVTANPRLENPKAELELEALRQLLGPACEQVVEAYAAVSSQKGAKRAFRHFVQNLIAAA' A
#
# COMPACT_ATOMS: atom_id res chain seq x y z
N MET A 1 -6.48 18.07 6.64
CA MET A 1 -5.64 16.89 6.34
C MET A 1 -6.47 15.95 5.49
N ALA A 2 -5.91 15.44 4.38
CA ALA A 2 -6.60 14.43 3.59
C ALA A 2 -6.90 13.22 4.49
N LYS A 3 -8.10 12.67 4.40
CA LYS A 3 -8.49 11.49 5.17
C LYS A 3 -7.69 10.31 4.63
N LYS A 4 -6.80 9.72 5.44
CA LYS A 4 -6.11 8.47 5.07
C LYS A 4 -7.16 7.42 4.73
N THR A 5 -7.06 6.85 3.54
CA THR A 5 -7.92 5.75 3.07
C THR A 5 -7.41 4.42 3.59
N ILE A 6 -6.09 4.30 3.78
CA ILE A 6 -5.42 3.11 4.29
C ILE A 6 -5.18 3.31 5.79
N PRO A 7 -5.77 2.47 6.66
CA PRO A 7 -5.46 2.47 8.08
C PRO A 7 -3.99 2.11 8.31
N ASP A 8 -3.33 2.79 9.25
CA ASP A 8 -1.90 2.56 9.54
C ASP A 8 -1.62 1.08 9.90
N ILE A 9 -2.55 0.41 10.60
CA ILE A 9 -2.43 -1.03 10.92
C ILE A 9 -2.37 -1.93 9.68
N VAL A 10 -3.11 -1.60 8.61
CA VAL A 10 -3.11 -2.41 7.37
C VAL A 10 -1.78 -2.25 6.64
N LEU A 11 -1.21 -1.04 6.68
CA LEU A 11 0.09 -0.78 6.09
C LEU A 11 1.21 -1.43 6.91
N ASP A 12 1.14 -1.35 8.24
CA ASP A 12 2.09 -2.01 9.15
C ASP A 12 2.08 -3.53 8.94
N ASP A 13 0.91 -4.17 8.86
CA ASP A 13 0.77 -5.60 8.57
C ASP A 13 1.41 -5.98 7.22
N ALA A 14 1.21 -5.16 6.19
CA ALA A 14 1.80 -5.38 4.87
C ALA A 14 3.33 -5.26 4.89
N LEU A 15 3.87 -4.27 5.62
CA LEU A 15 5.30 -4.06 5.79
C LEU A 15 5.94 -5.21 6.57
N VAL A 16 5.33 -5.67 7.66
CA VAL A 16 5.78 -6.84 8.44
C VAL A 16 5.72 -8.12 7.60
N THR A 17 4.66 -8.29 6.80
CA THR A 17 4.55 -9.45 5.89
C THR A 17 5.68 -9.45 4.85
N ALA A 18 6.03 -8.31 4.29
CA ALA A 18 7.12 -8.17 3.33
C ALA A 18 8.52 -8.28 3.99
N ASN A 19 8.65 -7.86 5.24
CA ASN A 19 9.87 -7.93 6.03
C ASN A 19 9.57 -8.33 7.50
N PRO A 20 9.56 -9.63 7.82
CA PRO A 20 9.20 -10.13 9.16
C PRO A 20 10.08 -9.61 10.30
N ARG A 21 11.27 -9.05 10.02
CA ARG A 21 12.13 -8.45 11.05
C ARG A 21 11.50 -7.23 11.72
N LEU A 22 10.55 -6.59 11.05
CA LEU A 22 9.82 -5.42 11.55
C LEU A 22 8.81 -5.77 12.66
N GLU A 23 8.50 -7.05 12.88
CA GLU A 23 7.68 -7.49 14.03
C GLU A 23 8.41 -7.32 15.37
N ASN A 24 9.74 -7.19 15.34
CA ASN A 24 10.53 -6.97 16.54
C ASN A 24 10.21 -5.59 17.14
N PRO A 25 9.89 -5.48 18.44
CA PRO A 25 9.65 -4.19 19.10
C PRO A 25 10.81 -3.19 18.95
N LYS A 26 12.04 -3.67 18.74
CA LYS A 26 13.21 -2.81 18.50
C LYS A 26 13.22 -2.13 17.12
N ALA A 27 12.38 -2.60 16.19
CA ALA A 27 12.25 -2.08 14.84
C ALA A 27 11.07 -1.09 14.68
N GLU A 28 10.42 -0.68 15.78
CA GLU A 28 9.24 0.21 15.74
C GLU A 28 9.52 1.53 15.01
N LEU A 29 10.69 2.14 15.26
CA LEU A 29 11.10 3.37 14.56
C LEU A 29 11.33 3.15 13.06
N GLU A 30 11.83 1.98 12.67
CA GLU A 30 12.04 1.61 11.28
C GLU A 30 10.70 1.36 10.57
N LEU A 31 9.79 0.65 11.24
CA LEU A 31 8.42 0.43 10.76
C LEU A 31 7.68 1.77 10.57
N GLU A 32 7.79 2.69 11.53
CA GLU A 32 7.21 4.02 11.41
C GLU A 32 7.81 4.81 10.25
N ALA A 33 9.14 4.78 10.08
CA ALA A 33 9.81 5.46 8.97
C ALA A 33 9.37 4.92 7.61
N LEU A 34 9.27 3.59 7.47
CA LEU A 34 8.78 2.94 6.26
C LEU A 34 7.32 3.29 5.98
N ARG A 35 6.47 3.32 7.02
CA ARG A 35 5.07 3.75 6.90
C ARG A 35 4.97 5.20 6.41
N GLN A 36 5.76 6.12 6.96
CA GLN A 36 5.74 7.53 6.54
C GLN A 36 6.22 7.69 5.09
N LEU A 37 7.18 6.86 4.67
CA LEU A 37 7.70 6.88 3.30
C LEU A 37 6.72 6.30 2.28
N LEU A 38 6.13 5.13 2.59
CA LEU A 38 5.35 4.34 1.63
C LEU A 38 3.85 4.65 1.69
N GLY A 39 3.34 5.10 2.84
CA GLY A 39 1.93 5.45 3.03
C GLY A 39 1.40 6.42 1.97
N PRO A 40 2.06 7.56 1.71
CA PRO A 40 1.61 8.49 0.68
C PRO A 40 1.53 7.87 -0.72
N ALA A 41 2.47 7.00 -1.09
CA ALA A 41 2.46 6.34 -2.40
C ALA A 41 1.32 5.33 -2.50
N CYS A 42 1.05 4.56 -1.44
CA CYS A 42 -0.07 3.63 -1.39
C CYS A 42 -1.43 4.36 -1.47
N GLU A 43 -1.57 5.50 -0.79
CA GLU A 43 -2.78 6.34 -0.88
C GLU A 43 -3.02 6.83 -2.32
N GLN A 44 -1.99 7.31 -3.02
CA GLN A 44 -2.12 7.75 -4.42
C GLN A 44 -2.61 6.63 -5.34
N VAL A 45 -2.13 5.39 -5.14
CA VAL A 45 -2.59 4.23 -5.93
C VAL A 45 -4.07 3.92 -5.65
N VAL A 46 -4.49 4.00 -4.38
CA VAL A 46 -5.89 3.79 -3.99
C VAL A 46 -6.79 4.90 -4.54
N GLU A 47 -6.39 6.16 -4.44
CA GLU A 47 -7.11 7.31 -5.00
C GLU A 47 -7.28 7.18 -6.52
N ALA A 48 -6.20 6.83 -7.23
CA ALA A 48 -6.23 6.60 -8.67
C ALA A 48 -7.20 5.48 -9.05
N TYR A 49 -7.21 4.37 -8.31
CA TYR A 49 -8.19 3.30 -8.53
C TYR A 49 -9.62 3.74 -8.20
N ALA A 50 -9.82 4.44 -7.09
CA ALA A 50 -11.14 4.93 -6.66
C ALA A 50 -11.78 5.84 -7.72
N ALA A 51 -10.98 6.73 -8.33
CA ALA A 51 -11.42 7.65 -9.38
C ALA A 51 -11.97 6.94 -10.63
N VAL A 52 -11.51 5.72 -10.92
CA VAL A 52 -11.96 4.93 -12.09
C VAL A 52 -12.82 3.73 -11.72
N SER A 53 -13.05 3.47 -10.43
CA SER A 53 -13.68 2.24 -9.91
C SER A 53 -15.11 1.99 -10.43
N SER A 54 -15.83 3.04 -10.81
CA SER A 54 -17.18 2.96 -11.40
C SER A 54 -17.19 2.49 -12.86
N GLN A 55 -16.03 2.49 -13.54
CA GLN A 55 -15.93 2.09 -14.94
C GLN A 55 -15.94 0.56 -15.08
N LYS A 56 -16.72 0.06 -16.04
CA LYS A 56 -16.71 -1.37 -16.40
C LYS A 56 -15.29 -1.77 -16.83
N GLY A 57 -14.69 -2.70 -16.09
CA GLY A 57 -13.35 -3.22 -16.39
C GLY A 57 -12.23 -2.59 -15.57
N ALA A 58 -12.47 -1.53 -14.78
CA ALA A 58 -11.45 -0.90 -13.94
C ALA A 58 -10.78 -1.89 -12.98
N LYS A 59 -11.57 -2.75 -12.32
CA LYS A 59 -11.06 -3.84 -11.47
C LYS A 59 -10.14 -4.81 -12.22
N ARG A 60 -10.45 -5.12 -13.48
CA ARG A 60 -9.64 -6.03 -14.31
C ARG A 60 -8.34 -5.36 -14.74
N ALA A 61 -8.42 -4.11 -15.20
CA ALA A 61 -7.26 -3.32 -15.60
C ALA A 61 -6.30 -3.12 -14.40
N PHE A 62 -6.83 -2.76 -13.24
CA PHE A 62 -6.03 -2.61 -12.01
C PHE A 62 -5.37 -3.92 -11.59
N ARG A 63 -6.08 -5.06 -11.67
CA ARG A 63 -5.48 -6.37 -11.41
C ARG A 63 -4.30 -6.66 -12.36
N HIS A 64 -4.45 -6.39 -13.66
CA HIS A 64 -3.37 -6.59 -14.62
C HIS A 64 -2.19 -5.65 -14.35
N PHE A 65 -2.46 -4.39 -13.97
CA PHE A 65 -1.42 -3.46 -13.54
C PHE A 65 -0.61 -4.02 -12.36
N VAL A 66 -1.29 -4.48 -11.29
CA VAL A 66 -0.62 -5.08 -10.12
C VAL A 66 0.18 -6.32 -10.49
N GLN A 67 -0.37 -7.21 -11.33
CA GLN A 67 0.35 -8.40 -11.81
C GLN A 67 1.62 -8.05 -12.58
N ASN A 68 1.54 -7.06 -13.47
CA ASN A 68 2.68 -6.60 -14.24
C ASN A 68 3.73 -5.92 -13.35
N LEU A 69 3.30 -5.17 -12.34
CA LEU A 69 4.18 -4.55 -11.36
C LEU A 69 4.97 -5.61 -10.56
N ILE A 70 4.29 -6.67 -10.10
CA ILE A 70 4.93 -7.78 -9.39
C ILE A 70 5.91 -8.53 -10.30
N ALA A 71 5.55 -8.75 -11.58
CA ALA A 71 6.42 -9.47 -12.52
C ALA A 71 7.66 -8.68 -12.95
N ALA A 72 7.64 -7.35 -12.81
CA ALA A 72 8.74 -6.46 -13.16
C ALA A 72 9.72 -6.21 -11.99
N ALA A 73 9.33 -6.57 -10.77
CA ALA A 73 10.15 -6.50 -9.56
C ALA A 73 10.96 -7.78 -9.36
#